data_AF-A0A6A3TLD2-F1
#
_entry.id   AF-A0A6A3TLD2-F1
#
_cell.length_a   1.000
_cell.length_b   1.000
_cell.length_c   1.000
_cell.angle_alpha   90.00
_cell.angle_beta   90.00
_cell.angle_gamma   90.00
#
_symmetry.space_group_name_H-M   'P 1'
#
loop_
_entity.id
_entity.type
_entity.pdbx_description
1 polymer ?
#
loop_
_entity_poly.entity_id
_entity_poly.type
_entity_poly.pdbx_seq_one_letter_code
_entity_poly.pdbx_strand_id
1 'polypeptide(L)'
;MQFAATVLFLITISTAAAEDACPSTEVVKFAGLYANPHLHPCQKDSAGFSLVPPMGYPTKPQVKAMCAAEACRALIKDTLALKPADCYLSFSGVKLNAHKMASTFREACDIDTDKEH
;
A
#
# COMPACT_ATOMS: atom_id res chain seq x y z
N MET A 1 37.79 -29.47 41.24
CA MET A 1 36.90 -28.30 41.41
C MET A 1 36.24 -28.05 40.06
N GLN A 2 34.97 -28.43 39.91
CA GLN A 2 34.27 -28.40 38.63
C GLN A 2 33.42 -27.12 38.57
N PHE A 3 33.80 -26.19 37.69
CA PHE A 3 33.07 -24.95 37.47
C PHE A 3 31.87 -25.24 36.57
N ALA A 4 30.68 -25.36 37.17
CA ALA A 4 29.43 -25.46 36.44
C ALA A 4 29.11 -24.10 35.81
N ALA A 5 29.37 -23.96 34.50
CA ALA A 5 28.95 -22.79 33.73
C ALA A 5 27.47 -22.96 33.33
N THR A 6 26.57 -22.33 34.08
CA THR A 6 25.15 -22.24 33.71
C THR A 6 24.98 -21.20 32.61
N VAL A 7 24.75 -21.67 31.38
CA VAL A 7 24.42 -20.82 30.23
C VAL A 7 22.96 -20.39 30.34
N LEU A 8 22.71 -19.14 30.76
CA LEU A 8 21.37 -18.53 30.71
C LEU A 8 21.01 -18.21 29.25
N PHE A 9 20.08 -18.98 28.68
CA PHE A 9 19.51 -18.70 27.37
C PHE A 9 18.46 -17.58 27.52
N LEU A 10 18.82 -16.35 27.15
CA LEU A 10 17.90 -15.22 27.10
C LEU A 10 16.96 -15.39 25.91
N ILE A 11 15.72 -15.78 26.16
CA ILE A 11 14.67 -15.83 25.14
C ILE A 11 14.24 -14.39 24.85
N THR A 12 14.71 -13.85 23.73
CA THR A 12 14.24 -12.56 23.21
C THR A 12 12.83 -12.73 22.64
N ILE A 13 11.81 -12.45 23.46
CA ILE A 13 10.44 -12.30 22.98
C ILE A 13 10.39 -11.08 22.06
N SER A 14 10.39 -11.35 20.75
CA SER A 14 10.13 -10.34 19.73
C SER A 14 8.65 -10.00 19.80
N THR A 15 8.29 -8.88 20.43
CA THR A 15 6.92 -8.36 20.38
C THR A 15 6.67 -7.88 18.96
N ALA A 16 6.05 -8.72 18.14
CA ALA A 16 5.49 -8.29 16.87
C ALA A 16 4.45 -7.22 17.17
N ALA A 17 4.72 -5.97 16.77
CA ALA A 17 3.73 -4.91 16.86
C ALA A 17 2.49 -5.37 16.08
N ALA A 18 1.35 -5.47 16.77
CA ALA A 18 0.09 -5.74 16.10
C ALA A 18 -0.16 -4.57 15.13
N GLU A 19 -0.11 -4.85 13.83
CA GLU A 19 -0.49 -3.85 12.82
C GLU A 19 -1.96 -3.48 13.03
N ASP A 20 -2.26 -2.17 13.00
CA ASP A 20 -3.60 -1.65 13.29
C ASP A 20 -4.56 -2.06 12.16
N ALA A 21 -5.39 -3.07 12.42
CA ALA A 21 -6.26 -3.67 11.42
C ALA A 21 -7.48 -2.77 11.18
N CYS A 22 -7.85 -2.56 9.91
CA CYS A 22 -9.03 -1.77 9.61
C CYS A 22 -10.32 -2.45 10.09
N PRO A 23 -11.32 -1.67 10.55
CA PRO A 23 -12.67 -2.20 10.74
C PRO A 23 -13.25 -2.64 9.39
N SER A 24 -14.16 -3.61 9.40
CA SER A 24 -14.79 -4.14 8.16
C SER A 24 -15.53 -3.07 7.36
N THR A 25 -16.03 -2.03 8.04
CA THR A 25 -16.67 -0.86 7.42
C THR A 25 -15.73 -0.06 6.53
N GLU A 26 -14.41 -0.14 6.74
CA GLU A 26 -13.42 0.56 5.93
C GLU A 26 -13.38 0.02 4.49
N VAL A 27 -13.54 -1.30 4.32
CA VAL A 27 -13.56 -1.95 2.99
C VAL A 27 -14.70 -1.39 2.13
N VAL A 28 -15.84 -1.07 2.73
CA VAL A 28 -17.04 -0.58 2.03
C VAL A 28 -16.78 0.77 1.36
N LYS A 29 -15.90 1.62 1.91
CA LYS A 29 -15.55 2.91 1.29
C LYS A 29 -15.01 2.72 -0.13
N PHE A 30 -14.27 1.64 -0.37
CA PHE A 30 -13.62 1.36 -1.65
C PHE A 30 -14.51 0.59 -2.63
N ALA A 31 -15.74 0.21 -2.26
CA ALA A 31 -16.63 -0.55 -3.14
C ALA A 31 -16.86 0.16 -4.48
N GLY A 32 -17.00 1.50 -4.45
CA GLY A 32 -17.18 2.33 -5.64
C GLY A 32 -15.94 2.38 -6.55
N LEU A 33 -14.74 2.09 -6.03
CA LEU A 33 -13.52 2.10 -6.85
C LEU A 33 -13.52 1.00 -7.91
N TYR A 34 -14.24 -0.11 -7.69
CA TYR A 34 -14.33 -1.19 -8.67
C TYR A 34 -14.98 -0.73 -9.98
N ALA A 35 -15.92 0.20 -9.91
CA ALA A 35 -16.58 0.80 -11.06
C ALA A 35 -15.98 2.17 -11.46
N ASN A 36 -14.87 2.58 -10.82
CA ASN A 36 -14.26 3.88 -11.09
C ASN A 36 -13.66 3.89 -12.51
N PRO A 37 -13.96 4.92 -13.34
CA PRO A 37 -13.53 4.96 -14.73
C PRO A 37 -12.01 5.04 -14.91
N HIS A 38 -11.28 5.42 -13.87
CA HIS A 38 -9.82 5.54 -13.87
C HIS A 38 -9.11 4.22 -13.48
N LEU A 39 -9.82 3.24 -12.89
CA LEU A 39 -9.21 1.99 -12.40
C LEU A 39 -8.58 1.16 -13.52
N HIS A 40 -9.37 0.77 -14.51
CA HIS A 40 -8.89 -0.09 -15.61
C HIS A 40 -7.83 0.60 -16.48
N PRO A 41 -8.00 1.87 -16.89
CA PRO A 41 -6.95 2.58 -17.62
C PRO A 41 -5.67 2.71 -16.80
N CYS A 42 -5.76 3.00 -15.49
CA CYS A 42 -4.56 3.03 -14.65
C CYS A 42 -3.83 1.68 -14.67
N GLN A 43 -4.51 0.58 -14.36
CA GLN A 43 -3.88 -0.75 -14.34
C GLN A 43 -3.23 -1.12 -15.68
N LYS A 44 -3.84 -0.74 -16.81
CA LYS A 44 -3.29 -0.94 -18.15
C LYS A 44 -1.91 -0.28 -18.33
N ASP A 45 -1.74 0.91 -17.77
CA ASP A 45 -0.54 1.74 -17.97
C ASP A 45 0.45 1.65 -16.79
N SER A 46 0.18 0.78 -15.80
CA SER A 46 0.97 0.67 -14.56
C SER A 46 2.14 -0.33 -14.62
N ALA A 47 2.70 -0.62 -15.80
CA ALA A 47 3.79 -1.60 -15.99
C ALA A 47 3.53 -2.95 -15.26
N GLY A 48 2.30 -3.47 -15.37
CA GLY A 48 1.90 -4.75 -14.79
C GLY A 48 1.46 -4.72 -13.33
N PHE A 49 1.32 -3.54 -12.71
CA PHE A 49 0.66 -3.44 -11.40
C PHE A 49 -0.86 -3.61 -11.53
N SER A 50 -1.46 -4.28 -10.54
CA SER A 50 -2.89 -4.53 -10.46
C SER A 50 -3.40 -4.30 -9.04
N LEU A 51 -4.48 -3.52 -8.93
CA LEU A 51 -5.28 -3.38 -7.71
C LEU A 51 -6.37 -4.45 -7.65
N VAL A 52 -6.86 -4.88 -8.81
CA VAL A 52 -7.91 -5.88 -8.96
C VAL A 52 -7.50 -6.87 -10.05
N PRO A 53 -7.07 -8.10 -9.69
CA PRO A 53 -6.84 -8.59 -8.33
C PRO A 53 -5.65 -7.89 -7.65
N PRO A 54 -5.64 -7.75 -6.32
CA PRO A 54 -4.56 -7.08 -5.60
C PRO A 54 -3.31 -7.96 -5.54
N MET A 55 -2.15 -7.34 -5.75
CA MET A 55 -0.85 -8.01 -5.77
C MET A 55 0.21 -7.37 -4.85
N GLY A 56 -0.23 -6.52 -3.91
CA GLY A 56 0.66 -5.86 -2.94
C GLY A 56 0.91 -4.38 -3.27
N TYR A 57 2.01 -3.84 -2.73
CA TYR A 57 2.44 -2.47 -3.02
C TYR A 57 3.18 -2.41 -4.37
N PRO A 58 3.01 -1.32 -5.15
CA PRO A 58 3.72 -1.15 -6.41
C PRO A 58 5.24 -1.04 -6.20
N THR A 59 6.01 -1.63 -7.12
CA THR A 59 7.47 -1.49 -7.21
C THR A 59 7.86 -0.12 -7.75
N LYS A 60 9.13 0.29 -7.62
CA LYS A 60 9.61 1.58 -8.16
C LYS A 60 9.33 1.77 -9.67
N PRO A 61 9.57 0.78 -10.55
CA PRO A 61 9.23 0.92 -11.97
C PRO A 61 7.73 1.09 -12.21
N GLN A 62 6.89 0.38 -11.44
CA GLN A 62 5.43 0.51 -11.53
C GLN A 62 4.97 1.89 -11.05
N VAL A 63 5.51 2.40 -9.95
CA VAL A 63 5.24 3.77 -9.47
C VAL A 63 5.60 4.78 -10.56
N LYS A 64 6.78 4.69 -11.19
CA LYS A 64 7.16 5.59 -12.29
C LYS A 64 6.17 5.56 -13.45
N ALA A 65 5.77 4.36 -13.90
CA ALA A 65 4.80 4.20 -14.98
C ALA A 65 3.42 4.78 -14.62
N MET A 66 2.95 4.49 -13.41
CA MET A 66 1.72 5.05 -12.85
C MET A 66 1.80 6.58 -12.73
N CYS A 67 2.94 7.17 -12.34
CA CYS A 67 3.12 8.62 -12.29
C CYS A 67 3.03 9.24 -13.70
N ALA A 68 3.45 8.54 -14.75
CA ALA A 68 3.29 9.03 -16.12
C ALA A 68 1.84 8.93 -16.64
N ALA A 69 1.00 8.10 -16.00
CA ALA A 69 -0.38 7.85 -16.43
C ALA A 69 -1.39 8.78 -15.74
N GLU A 70 -2.08 9.62 -16.51
CA GLU A 70 -3.11 10.54 -16.00
C GLU A 70 -4.22 9.79 -15.23
N ALA A 71 -4.67 8.64 -15.76
CA ALA A 71 -5.68 7.82 -15.11
C ALA A 71 -5.22 7.32 -13.73
N CYS A 72 -3.93 7.02 -13.53
CA CYS A 72 -3.44 6.63 -12.22
C CYS A 72 -3.42 7.79 -11.23
N ARG A 73 -3.02 9.00 -11.68
CA ARG A 73 -3.10 10.20 -10.84
C ARG A 73 -4.55 10.51 -10.45
N ALA A 74 -5.48 10.37 -11.39
CA ALA A 74 -6.91 10.55 -11.13
C ALA A 74 -7.46 9.49 -10.16
N LEU A 75 -7.12 8.21 -10.35
CA LEU A 75 -7.53 7.13 -9.44
C LEU A 75 -7.02 7.34 -8.01
N ILE A 76 -5.80 7.83 -7.84
CA ILE A 76 -5.21 8.09 -6.52
C ILE A 76 -5.91 9.28 -5.86
N LYS A 77 -6.23 10.33 -6.62
CA LYS A 77 -7.05 11.45 -6.14
C LYS A 77 -8.42 10.97 -5.68
N ASP A 78 -9.10 10.13 -6.46
CA ASP A 78 -10.40 9.57 -6.10
C ASP A 78 -10.31 8.68 -4.85
N THR A 79 -9.24 7.90 -4.73
CA THR A 79 -8.97 7.07 -3.55
C THR A 79 -8.80 7.92 -2.30
N LEU A 80 -8.02 9.02 -2.37
CA LEU A 80 -7.82 9.95 -1.26
C LEU A 80 -9.11 10.70 -0.89
N ALA A 81 -9.99 10.97 -1.86
CA ALA A 81 -11.29 11.61 -1.62
C ALA A 81 -12.24 10.75 -0.76
N LEU A 82 -12.04 9.42 -0.74
CA LEU A 82 -12.76 8.49 0.14
C LEU A 82 -12.31 8.56 1.61
N LYS A 83 -11.26 9.35 1.91
CA LYS A 83 -10.69 9.51 3.26
C LYS A 83 -10.34 8.14 3.87
N PRO A 84 -9.39 7.40 3.26
CA PRO A 84 -8.93 6.12 3.79
C PRO A 84 -8.34 6.33 5.18
N ALA A 85 -8.69 5.47 6.12
CA ALA A 85 -8.07 5.42 7.43
C ALA A 85 -6.63 4.88 7.31
N ASP A 86 -5.75 5.32 8.21
CA ASP A 86 -4.38 4.85 8.31
C ASP A 86 -4.32 3.50 9.05
N CYS A 87 -4.85 2.47 8.41
CA CYS A 87 -4.94 1.11 8.95
C CYS A 87 -4.66 0.07 7.85
N TYR A 88 -4.45 -1.18 8.25
CA TYR A 88 -4.19 -2.29 7.33
C TYR A 88 -5.47 -3.05 6.98
N LEU A 89 -5.87 -2.96 5.72
CA LEU A 89 -6.88 -3.81 5.10
C LEU A 89 -6.28 -5.18 4.86
N SER A 90 -7.06 -6.23 5.10
CA SER A 90 -6.72 -7.60 4.71
C SER A 90 -7.69 -8.04 3.63
N PHE A 91 -7.19 -8.27 2.42
CA PHE A 91 -8.00 -8.74 1.30
C PHE A 91 -7.26 -9.86 0.55
N SER A 92 -7.88 -11.04 0.48
CA SER A 92 -7.37 -12.20 -0.27
C SER A 92 -5.90 -12.53 0.02
N GLY A 93 -5.46 -12.43 1.28
CA GLY A 93 -4.09 -12.74 1.70
C GLY A 93 -3.09 -11.59 1.53
N VAL A 94 -3.49 -10.45 0.97
CA VAL A 94 -2.67 -9.24 0.88
C VAL A 94 -3.07 -8.27 2.00
N LYS A 95 -2.07 -7.74 2.71
CA LYS A 95 -2.25 -6.66 3.69
C LYS A 95 -1.80 -5.33 3.09
N LEU A 96 -2.70 -4.36 3.02
CA LEU A 96 -2.44 -3.05 2.41
C LEU A 96 -3.01 -1.94 3.28
N ASN A 97 -2.26 -0.86 3.41
CA ASN A 97 -2.76 0.38 3.98
C ASN A 97 -3.05 1.35 2.83
N ALA A 98 -4.33 1.55 2.54
CA ALA A 98 -4.78 2.36 1.40
C ALA A 98 -4.40 3.84 1.55
N HIS A 99 -4.45 4.38 2.78
CA HIS A 99 -4.03 5.75 3.06
C HIS A 99 -2.54 5.94 2.77
N LYS A 100 -1.70 5.09 3.36
CA LYS A 100 -0.25 5.13 3.15
C LYS A 100 0.10 4.94 1.68
N MET A 101 -0.49 3.95 1.02
CA MET A 101 -0.21 3.67 -0.40
C MET A 101 -0.56 4.88 -1.29
N ALA A 102 -1.75 5.46 -1.12
CA ALA A 102 -2.21 6.58 -1.93
C ALA A 102 -1.41 7.88 -1.65
N SER A 103 -1.12 8.17 -0.38
CA SER A 103 -0.34 9.36 0.01
C SER A 103 1.11 9.27 -0.47
N THR A 104 1.78 8.12 -0.27
CA THR A 104 3.15 7.91 -0.75
C THR A 104 3.22 7.95 -2.27
N PHE A 105 2.20 7.44 -2.97
CA PHE A 105 2.14 7.54 -4.43
C PHE A 105 2.08 8.99 -4.89
N ARG A 106 1.17 9.79 -4.32
CA ARG A 106 1.04 11.21 -4.65
C ARG A 106 2.38 11.94 -4.45
N GLU A 107 2.99 11.76 -3.28
CA GLU A 107 4.29 12.36 -2.96
C GLU A 107 5.40 11.95 -3.95
N ALA A 108 5.47 10.65 -4.30
CA ALA A 108 6.45 10.17 -5.26
C ALA A 108 6.27 10.79 -6.64
N CYS A 109 5.02 10.98 -7.08
CA CYS A 109 4.72 11.55 -8.39
C CYS A 109 4.86 13.07 -8.46
N ASP A 110 4.76 13.78 -7.34
CA ASP A 110 5.04 15.22 -7.25
C ASP A 110 6.57 15.46 -7.27
N ILE A 111 7.35 14.61 -6.60
CA ILE A 111 8.82 14.67 -6.65
C ILE A 111 9.36 14.34 -8.06
N ASP A 112 8.72 13.42 -8.79
CA ASP A 112 9.16 13.07 -10.14
C ASP A 112 8.84 14.17 -11.16
N THR A 113 7.80 14.98 -10.97
CA THR A 113 7.55 16.15 -11.84
C THR A 113 8.63 17.23 -11.69
N ASP A 114 9.25 17.33 -10.52
CA ASP A 114 10.33 18.31 -10.26
C ASP A 114 11.66 17.92 -10.89
N LYS A 115 11.86 16.64 -11.28
CA LYS A 115 13.11 16.16 -11.91
C LYS A 115 13.12 16.25 -13.43
N GLU A 116 11.98 16.54 -14.04
CA GLU A 116 11.86 16.75 -15.50
C GLU A 116 11.87 18.23 -15.90
N HIS A 117 12.16 19.14 -14.97
CA HIS A 117 12.51 20.56 -15.19
C HIS A 117 13.96 20.82 -14.80
#